data_AF-A0AAD5YL29-F1
#
_entry.id   AF-A0AAD5YL29-F1
#
_cell.length_a   1.000
_cell.length_b   1.000
_cell.length_c   1.000
_cell.angle_alpha   90.00
_cell.angle_beta   90.00
_cell.angle_gamma   90.00
#
_symmetry.space_group_name_H-M   'P 1'
#
loop_
_entity.id
_entity.type
_entity.pdbx_description
1 polymer ?
#
loop_
_entity_poly.entity_id
_entity_poly.type
_entity_poly.pdbx_seq_one_letter_code
_entity_poly.pdbx_strand_id
1 'polypeptide(L)'
;MSNTNGRQPQAALTPEQVAVLQEQRKLKKEQNRLKAQAEEESKRRILPREWLDFRDAASSTGSTDSSNSSVKVMSWNEVDRTERLFPVLQKAGYALQYTTGPRKRHGCLIAYRNTTFSLFGEKKVVYDQQEVRDTGTERARRGSSIVTRNIASIIALKLVNAKDDEGFIVATTHLFWHPA
;
A
#
# COMPACT_ATOMS: atom_id res chain seq x y z
N MET A 1 -4.31 33.33 -64.47
CA MET A 1 -4.73 33.60 -63.07
C MET A 1 -3.67 32.98 -62.16
N SER A 2 -2.71 33.77 -61.71
CA SER A 2 -1.50 33.28 -61.03
C SER A 2 -1.47 33.84 -59.61
N ASN A 3 -1.83 33.03 -58.62
CA ASN A 3 -1.87 33.43 -57.21
C ASN A 3 -0.50 33.12 -56.58
N THR A 4 0.32 34.15 -56.37
CA THR A 4 1.62 34.03 -55.69
C THR A 4 1.44 34.46 -54.23
N ASN A 5 1.29 33.48 -53.34
CA ASN A 5 1.34 33.73 -51.90
C ASN A 5 2.79 34.04 -51.49
N GLY A 6 3.11 35.33 -51.42
CA GLY A 6 4.38 35.84 -50.89
C GLY A 6 4.52 35.48 -49.42
N ARG A 7 5.32 34.45 -49.12
CA ARG A 7 5.80 34.16 -47.77
C ARG A 7 6.88 35.19 -47.45
N GLN A 8 6.55 36.18 -46.61
CA GLN A 8 7.53 37.16 -46.14
C GLN A 8 8.70 36.44 -45.44
N PRO A 9 9.96 36.86 -45.67
CA PRO A 9 11.10 36.31 -44.96
C PRO A 9 11.02 36.67 -43.48
N GLN A 10 11.10 35.68 -42.60
CA GLN A 10 11.25 35.92 -41.16
C GLN A 10 12.52 36.74 -40.95
N ALA A 11 12.38 37.94 -40.40
CA ALA A 11 13.50 38.81 -40.06
C ALA A 11 14.50 38.03 -39.18
N ALA A 12 15.77 38.04 -39.58
CA ALA A 12 16.84 37.44 -38.79
C ALA A 12 16.91 38.14 -37.43
N LEU A 13 16.73 37.38 -36.35
CA LEU A 13 16.79 37.90 -34.98
C LEU A 13 18.14 38.57 -34.75
N THR A 14 18.13 39.74 -34.11
CA THR A 14 19.37 40.45 -33.78
C THR A 14 20.16 39.67 -32.71
N PRO A 15 21.50 39.82 -32.65
CA PRO A 15 22.31 39.15 -31.63
C PRO A 15 21.83 39.41 -30.18
N GLU A 16 21.28 40.60 -29.92
CA GLU A 16 20.68 40.98 -28.64
C GLU A 16 19.40 40.19 -28.34
N GLN A 17 18.51 40.01 -29.33
CA GLN A 17 17.28 39.22 -29.19
C GLN A 17 17.61 37.74 -28.95
N VAL A 18 18.67 37.23 -29.56
CA VAL A 18 19.16 35.85 -29.33
C VAL A 18 19.67 35.69 -27.89
N ALA A 19 20.40 36.67 -27.36
CA ALA A 19 20.89 36.65 -25.98
C ALA A 19 19.74 36.61 -24.96
N VAL A 20 18.71 37.46 -25.14
CA VAL A 20 17.51 37.48 -24.29
C VAL A 20 16.78 36.13 -24.31
N LEU A 21 16.62 35.51 -25.48
CA LEU A 21 15.99 34.20 -25.60
C LEU A 21 16.81 33.09 -24.92
N GLN A 22 18.14 33.15 -24.99
CA GLN A 22 19.01 32.20 -24.28
C GLN A 22 18.90 32.35 -22.76
N GLU A 23 18.83 33.58 -22.26
CA GLU A 23 18.67 33.87 -20.84
C GLU A 23 17.31 33.39 -20.32
N GLN A 24 16.23 33.66 -21.06
CA GLN A 24 14.89 33.13 -20.76
C GLN A 24 14.85 31.59 -20.73
N ARG A 25 15.57 30.93 -21.65
CA ARG A 25 15.68 29.46 -21.67
C ARG A 25 16.44 28.93 -20.46
N LYS A 26 17.52 29.60 -20.04
CA LYS A 26 18.27 29.24 -18.84
C LYS A 26 17.40 29.37 -17.59
N LEU A 27 16.71 30.50 -17.42
CA LEU A 27 15.79 30.73 -16.30
C LEU A 27 14.66 29.68 -16.26
N LYS A 28 14.05 29.37 -17.40
CA LYS A 28 13.00 28.33 -17.49
C LYS A 28 13.54 26.94 -17.13
N LYS A 29 14.75 26.60 -17.58
CA LYS A 29 15.38 25.32 -17.25
C LYS A 29 15.67 25.20 -15.76
N GLU A 30 16.15 26.27 -15.14
CA GLU A 30 16.43 26.32 -13.71
C GLU A 30 15.14 26.22 -12.88
N GLN A 31 14.09 26.96 -13.23
CA GLN A 31 12.78 26.84 -12.58
C GLN A 31 12.21 25.43 -12.67
N ASN A 32 12.31 24.77 -13.82
CA ASN A 32 11.85 23.39 -13.98
C ASN A 32 12.66 22.41 -13.12
N ARG A 33 13.98 22.63 -12.99
CA ARG A 33 14.84 21.82 -12.11
C ARG A 33 14.43 21.96 -10.64
N LEU A 34 14.20 23.19 -10.18
CA LEU A 34 13.76 23.47 -8.82
C LEU A 34 12.39 22.86 -8.52
N LYS A 35 11.44 22.97 -9.46
CA LYS A 35 10.11 22.32 -9.33
C LYS A 35 10.22 20.80 -9.23
N ALA A 36 11.04 20.17 -10.08
CA ALA A 36 11.25 18.73 -10.03
C ALA A 36 11.87 18.28 -8.70
N GLN A 37 12.85 19.04 -8.19
CA GLN A 37 13.46 18.77 -6.88
C GLN A 37 12.45 18.90 -5.74
N ALA A 38 11.64 19.95 -5.73
CA ALA A 38 10.60 20.14 -4.70
C ALA A 38 9.53 19.03 -4.75
N GLU A 39 9.15 18.57 -5.94
CA GLU A 39 8.20 17.46 -6.11
C GLU A 39 8.80 16.14 -5.61
N GLU A 40 10.08 15.90 -5.89
CA GLU A 40 10.80 14.72 -5.41
C GLU A 40 10.98 14.72 -3.88
N GLU A 41 11.30 15.87 -3.30
CA GLU A 41 11.41 16.04 -1.85
C GLU A 41 10.05 15.84 -1.16
N SER A 42 8.97 16.37 -1.73
CA SER A 42 7.60 16.15 -1.26
C SER A 42 7.25 14.65 -1.26
N LYS A 43 7.62 13.91 -2.32
CA LYS A 43 7.42 12.44 -2.41
C LYS A 43 8.20 11.65 -1.37
N ARG A 44 9.34 12.18 -0.91
CA ARG A 44 10.21 11.54 0.10
C ARG A 44 9.89 11.98 1.53
N ARG A 45 9.01 12.97 1.71
CA ARG A 45 8.65 13.49 3.03
C ARG A 45 8.01 12.38 3.85
N ILE A 46 8.74 11.93 4.88
CA ILE A 46 8.22 11.00 5.88
C ILE A 46 7.10 11.74 6.62
N LEU A 47 5.88 11.21 6.54
CA LEU A 47 4.76 11.78 7.27
C LEU A 47 4.97 11.54 8.77
N PRO A 48 4.82 12.57 9.62
CA PRO A 48 4.85 12.37 11.06
C PRO A 48 3.71 11.41 11.45
N ARG A 49 4.06 10.37 12.21
CA ARG A 49 3.07 9.45 12.80
C ARG A 49 2.79 9.91 14.21
N GLU A 50 1.62 10.48 14.40
CA GLU A 50 1.10 10.72 15.75
C GLU A 50 0.84 9.37 16.43
N TRP A 51 1.39 9.21 17.63
CA TRP A 51 1.10 8.05 18.45
C TRP A 51 -0.29 8.25 19.05
N LEU A 52 -1.20 7.34 18.73
CA LEU A 52 -2.49 7.30 19.38
C LEU A 52 -2.33 6.55 20.70
N ASP A 53 -2.57 7.24 21.81
CA ASP A 53 -2.71 6.60 23.11
C ASP A 53 -4.05 5.85 23.13
N PHE A 54 -3.99 4.53 22.96
CA PHE A 54 -5.16 3.69 23.15
C PHE A 54 -5.52 3.71 24.63
N ARG A 55 -6.73 4.16 24.95
CA ARG A 55 -7.25 4.07 26.32
C ARG A 55 -7.16 2.62 26.77
N ASP A 56 -6.48 2.39 27.89
CA ASP A 56 -6.55 1.12 28.58
C ASP A 56 -8.03 0.80 28.83
N ALA A 57 -8.48 -0.38 28.39
CA ALA A 57 -9.81 -0.89 28.70
C ALA A 57 -10.10 -0.96 30.21
N ALA A 58 -9.09 -0.70 31.05
CA ALA A 58 -9.18 -0.62 32.50
C ALA A 58 -9.82 0.70 33.02
N SER A 59 -9.94 1.77 32.23
CA SER A 59 -10.46 3.05 32.75
C SER A 59 -11.98 3.23 32.64
N SER A 60 -12.74 2.24 32.17
CA SER A 60 -14.20 2.24 32.33
C SER A 60 -14.58 1.61 33.66
N THR A 61 -14.52 2.44 34.70
CA THR A 61 -15.05 2.21 36.04
C THR A 61 -16.49 1.69 36.03
N GLY A 62 -16.70 0.47 36.57
CA GLY A 62 -18.00 0.08 37.14
C GLY A 62 -18.45 -1.38 36.96
N SER A 63 -17.87 -2.17 36.05
CA SER A 63 -18.25 -3.59 35.92
C SER A 63 -17.19 -4.51 36.52
N THR A 64 -17.52 -5.12 37.66
CA THR A 64 -16.81 -6.24 38.28
C THR A 64 -16.96 -7.51 37.44
N ASP A 65 -16.75 -7.41 36.14
CA ASP A 65 -16.69 -8.56 35.25
C ASP A 65 -15.26 -8.63 34.76
N SER A 66 -14.51 -9.57 35.34
CA SER A 66 -13.18 -9.99 34.91
C SER A 66 -13.22 -10.67 33.53
N SER A 67 -14.05 -10.17 32.61
CA SER A 67 -14.06 -10.51 31.20
C SER A 67 -12.88 -9.83 30.50
N ASN A 68 -11.69 -10.30 30.89
CA ASN A 68 -10.55 -10.63 30.05
C ASN A 68 -10.68 -9.98 28.66
N SER A 69 -9.93 -8.91 28.36
CA SER A 69 -9.97 -8.23 27.06
C SER A 69 -9.58 -9.23 25.97
N SER A 70 -10.57 -9.98 25.47
CA SER A 70 -10.29 -11.15 24.64
C SER A 70 -9.87 -10.62 23.28
N VAL A 71 -8.67 -11.00 22.85
CA VAL A 71 -8.14 -10.59 21.54
C VAL A 71 -9.16 -10.98 20.47
N LYS A 72 -9.63 -9.99 19.69
CA LYS A 72 -10.72 -10.22 18.73
C LYS A 72 -10.21 -10.59 17.35
N VAL A 73 -9.03 -10.10 16.98
CA VAL A 73 -8.35 -10.35 15.70
C VAL A 73 -6.87 -10.54 15.98
N MET A 74 -6.28 -11.57 15.40
CA MET A 74 -4.85 -11.87 15.45
C MET A 74 -4.34 -12.01 14.02
N SER A 75 -3.09 -11.61 13.81
CA SER A 75 -2.39 -11.89 12.56
C SER A 75 -1.02 -12.46 12.86
N TRP A 76 -0.64 -13.50 12.11
CA TRP A 76 0.65 -14.17 12.24
C TRP A 76 1.30 -14.37 10.88
N ASN A 77 2.62 -14.25 10.89
CA ASN A 77 3.49 -14.54 9.75
C ASN A 77 4.24 -15.84 10.00
N GLU A 78 4.75 -16.44 8.91
CA GLU A 78 5.51 -17.70 8.96
C GLU A 78 4.75 -18.89 9.58
N VAL A 79 3.43 -18.88 9.46
CA VAL A 79 2.60 -19.94 10.04
C VAL A 79 2.77 -21.23 9.23
N ASP A 80 3.12 -22.31 9.93
CA ASP A 80 3.18 -23.68 9.44
C ASP A 80 2.33 -24.62 10.32
N ARG A 81 2.40 -25.93 10.07
CA ARG A 81 1.74 -26.99 10.86
C ARG A 81 0.27 -26.69 11.17
N THR A 82 -0.47 -26.27 10.14
CA THR A 82 -1.86 -25.82 10.25
C THR A 82 -2.78 -26.91 10.79
N GLU A 83 -2.44 -28.17 10.57
CA GLU A 83 -3.13 -29.35 11.11
C GLU A 83 -3.13 -29.42 12.65
N ARG A 84 -2.17 -28.76 13.31
CA ARG A 84 -2.12 -28.66 14.78
C ARG A 84 -2.66 -27.34 15.30
N LEU A 85 -2.30 -26.24 14.64
CA LEU A 85 -2.66 -24.90 15.10
C LEU A 85 -4.15 -24.60 14.92
N PHE A 86 -4.74 -24.97 13.78
CA PHE A 86 -6.11 -24.56 13.45
C PHE A 86 -7.16 -25.16 14.39
N PRO A 87 -7.08 -26.45 14.78
CA PRO A 87 -8.02 -27.01 15.73
C PRO A 87 -8.03 -26.29 17.08
N VAL A 88 -6.85 -25.85 17.56
CA VAL A 88 -6.74 -25.12 18.83
C VAL A 88 -7.44 -23.76 18.74
N LEU A 89 -7.20 -23.01 17.67
CA LEU A 89 -7.82 -21.70 17.46
C LEU A 89 -9.33 -21.80 17.20
N GLN A 90 -9.77 -22.79 16.42
CA GLN A 90 -11.19 -23.03 16.18
C GLN A 90 -11.91 -23.42 17.47
N LYS A 91 -11.33 -24.30 18.29
CA LYS A 91 -11.86 -24.65 19.62
C LYS A 91 -11.93 -23.43 20.55
N ALA A 92 -11.01 -22.48 20.40
CA ALA A 92 -11.03 -21.21 21.13
C ALA A 92 -12.05 -20.19 20.58
N GLY A 93 -12.79 -20.50 19.51
CA GLY A 93 -13.85 -19.66 18.94
C GLY A 93 -13.36 -18.65 17.89
N TYR A 94 -12.28 -18.96 17.18
CA TYR A 94 -11.79 -18.16 16.06
C TYR A 94 -12.12 -18.82 14.72
N ALA A 95 -12.60 -18.01 13.78
CA ALA A 95 -12.54 -18.31 12.36
C ALA A 95 -11.17 -17.90 11.80
N LEU A 96 -10.70 -18.58 10.75
CA LEU A 96 -9.32 -18.54 10.29
C LEU A 96 -9.27 -18.28 8.79
N GLN A 97 -8.47 -17.29 8.39
CA GLN A 97 -8.06 -17.08 7.00
C GLN A 97 -6.56 -17.32 6.86
N TYR A 98 -6.18 -18.38 6.15
CA TYR A 98 -4.79 -18.70 5.89
C TYR A 98 -4.45 -18.50 4.42
N THR A 99 -3.32 -17.85 4.15
CA THR A 99 -2.89 -17.53 2.78
C THR A 99 -1.40 -17.81 2.62
N THR A 100 -1.04 -18.58 1.60
CA THR A 100 0.35 -18.92 1.30
C THR A 100 0.81 -18.30 -0.01
N GLY A 101 2.12 -18.00 -0.06
CA GLY A 101 2.79 -17.68 -1.30
C GLY A 101 2.97 -18.92 -2.19
N PRO A 102 3.10 -18.76 -3.52
CA PRO A 102 3.30 -19.89 -4.42
C PRO A 102 4.49 -20.76 -3.99
N ARG A 103 4.23 -22.07 -3.77
CA ARG A 103 5.23 -23.07 -3.37
C ARG A 103 5.90 -22.81 -2.01
N LYS A 104 5.39 -21.90 -1.17
CA LYS A 104 5.88 -21.73 0.21
C LYS A 104 5.25 -22.78 1.13
N ARG A 105 6.02 -23.26 2.11
CA ARG A 105 5.56 -24.20 3.14
C ARG A 105 4.82 -23.51 4.29
N HIS A 106 5.08 -22.22 4.47
CA HIS A 106 4.48 -21.37 5.48
C HIS A 106 3.73 -20.19 4.84
N GLY A 107 2.84 -19.57 5.60
CA GLY A 107 1.97 -18.50 5.12
C GLY A 107 1.67 -17.43 6.16
N CYS A 108 0.67 -16.62 5.84
CA CYS A 108 0.09 -15.64 6.74
C CYS A 108 -1.27 -16.16 7.22
N LEU A 109 -1.56 -15.96 8.50
CA LEU A 109 -2.83 -16.31 9.12
C LEU A 109 -3.48 -15.05 9.67
N ILE A 110 -4.76 -14.85 9.40
CA ILE A 110 -5.62 -13.92 10.11
C ILE A 110 -6.68 -14.74 10.85
N ALA A 111 -6.70 -14.65 12.17
CA ALA A 111 -7.70 -15.32 13.02
C ALA A 111 -8.60 -14.26 13.65
N TYR A 112 -9.92 -14.47 13.64
CA TYR A 112 -10.89 -13.49 14.15
C TYR A 112 -12.05 -14.17 14.90
N ARG A 113 -12.59 -13.50 15.91
CA ARG A 113 -13.70 -14.00 16.73
C ARG A 113 -14.94 -14.22 15.87
N ASN A 114 -15.35 -15.48 15.72
CA ASN A 114 -16.49 -15.86 14.86
C ASN A 114 -17.85 -15.40 15.42
N THR A 115 -17.92 -15.06 16.71
CA THR A 115 -19.09 -14.47 17.35
C THR A 115 -19.20 -12.96 17.14
N THR A 116 -18.09 -12.29 16.78
CA THR A 116 -18.05 -10.84 16.59
C THR A 116 -18.04 -10.46 15.12
N PHE A 117 -17.33 -11.24 14.28
CA PHE A 117 -17.11 -10.92 12.89
C PHE A 117 -17.48 -12.07 11.95
N SER A 118 -17.95 -11.71 10.76
CA SER A 118 -18.07 -12.58 9.60
C SER A 118 -17.15 -12.12 8.48
N LEU A 119 -16.66 -13.06 7.67
CA LEU A 119 -15.84 -12.74 6.49
C LEU A 119 -16.76 -12.20 5.39
N PHE A 120 -16.43 -11.00 4.90
CA PHE A 120 -17.14 -10.35 3.79
C PHE A 120 -16.40 -10.48 2.46
N GLY A 121 -15.07 -10.44 2.49
CA GLY A 121 -14.25 -10.56 1.29
C GLY A 121 -12.80 -10.86 1.62
N GLU A 122 -12.09 -11.37 0.64
CA GLU A 122 -10.67 -11.70 0.75
C GLU A 122 -9.92 -11.25 -0.50
N LYS A 123 -8.66 -10.86 -0.33
CA LYS A 123 -7.75 -10.52 -1.41
C LYS A 123 -6.34 -10.95 -1.04
N LYS A 124 -5.78 -11.82 -1.86
CA LYS A 124 -4.36 -12.16 -1.85
C LYS A 124 -3.62 -11.27 -2.83
N VAL A 125 -2.58 -10.58 -2.38
CA VAL A 125 -1.68 -9.81 -3.23
C VAL A 125 -0.37 -10.56 -3.34
N VAL A 126 0.02 -10.98 -4.54
CA VAL A 126 1.33 -11.58 -4.81
C VAL A 126 2.26 -10.48 -5.30
N TYR A 127 3.24 -10.07 -4.48
CA TYR A 127 4.05 -8.89 -4.77
C TYR A 127 4.84 -8.99 -6.08
N ASP A 128 5.37 -10.18 -6.39
CA ASP A 128 6.13 -10.42 -7.64
C ASP A 128 5.28 -10.28 -8.93
N GLN A 129 3.95 -10.14 -8.79
CA GLN A 129 3.00 -9.97 -9.89
C GLN A 129 2.39 -8.56 -9.94
N GLN A 130 2.72 -7.67 -9.00
CA GLN A 130 2.12 -6.34 -8.96
C GLN A 130 2.80 -5.40 -9.95
N GLU A 131 2.01 -4.81 -10.84
CA GLU A 131 2.42 -3.67 -11.65
C GLU A 131 2.36 -2.41 -10.77
N VAL A 132 3.49 -1.73 -10.61
CA VAL A 132 3.61 -0.49 -9.82
C VAL A 132 3.92 0.72 -10.70
N ARG A 133 4.01 0.51 -12.03
CA ARG A 133 4.25 1.55 -13.03
C ARG A 133 3.29 1.37 -14.19
N ASP A 134 2.71 2.47 -14.65
CA ASP A 134 1.73 2.48 -15.75
C ASP A 134 2.38 2.34 -17.13
N THR A 135 3.69 2.61 -17.23
CA THR A 135 4.45 2.64 -18.49
C THR A 135 5.68 1.73 -18.43
N GLY A 136 6.14 1.29 -19.60
CA GLY A 136 7.33 0.44 -19.77
C GLY A 136 7.00 -0.98 -20.23
N THR A 137 8.03 -1.80 -20.39
CA THR A 137 7.88 -3.24 -20.71
C THR A 137 7.20 -3.97 -19.56
N GLU A 138 6.59 -5.14 -19.82
CA GLU A 138 5.92 -5.95 -18.78
C GLU A 138 6.81 -6.16 -17.54
N ARG A 139 8.10 -6.45 -17.75
CA ARG A 139 9.08 -6.60 -16.68
C ARG A 139 9.37 -5.28 -15.94
N ALA A 140 9.45 -4.17 -16.66
CA ALA A 140 9.71 -2.86 -16.06
C ALA A 140 8.50 -2.32 -15.26
N ARG A 141 7.28 -2.74 -15.61
CA ARG A 141 6.07 -2.38 -14.87
C ARG A 141 5.98 -3.07 -13.50
N ARG A 142 6.58 -4.25 -13.35
CA ARG A 142 6.63 -4.96 -12.07
C ARG A 142 7.64 -4.29 -11.12
N GLY A 143 7.20 -4.05 -9.88
CA GLY A 143 8.00 -3.42 -8.83
C GLY A 143 9.05 -4.34 -8.19
N SER A 144 9.69 -5.22 -8.95
CA SER A 144 10.51 -6.31 -8.42
C SER A 144 11.91 -6.30 -9.04
N SER A 145 12.93 -6.12 -8.20
CA SER A 145 14.33 -6.42 -8.52
C SER A 145 14.68 -7.89 -8.26
N ILE A 146 13.93 -8.56 -7.37
CA ILE A 146 14.13 -9.93 -6.91
C ILE A 146 12.77 -10.63 -6.75
N VAL A 147 12.70 -11.92 -7.11
CA VAL A 147 11.52 -12.77 -6.91
C VAL A 147 11.48 -13.24 -5.45
N THR A 148 10.50 -12.78 -4.67
CA THR A 148 10.41 -13.01 -3.21
C THR A 148 9.37 -14.06 -2.82
N ARG A 149 8.38 -14.25 -3.68
CA ARG A 149 7.13 -15.00 -3.46
C ARG A 149 6.38 -14.54 -2.20
N ASN A 150 6.66 -13.33 -1.73
CA ASN A 150 5.97 -12.74 -0.60
C ASN A 150 4.55 -12.35 -1.02
N ILE A 151 3.64 -12.42 -0.06
CA ILE A 151 2.23 -12.10 -0.25
C ILE A 151 1.74 -11.19 0.85
N ALA A 152 0.73 -10.39 0.54
CA ALA A 152 -0.19 -9.87 1.54
C ALA A 152 -1.49 -10.67 1.52
N SER A 153 -2.01 -10.98 2.71
CA SER A 153 -3.35 -11.47 2.94
C SER A 153 -4.20 -10.31 3.44
N ILE A 154 -5.28 -10.00 2.74
CA ILE A 154 -6.20 -8.92 3.07
C ILE A 154 -7.59 -9.53 3.19
N ILE A 155 -8.29 -9.25 4.28
CA ILE A 155 -9.70 -9.62 4.45
C ILE A 155 -10.53 -8.42 4.84
N ALA A 156 -11.78 -8.42 4.41
CA ALA A 156 -12.82 -7.54 4.91
C ALA A 156 -13.68 -8.34 5.90
N LEU A 157 -13.80 -7.83 7.12
CA LEU A 157 -14.62 -8.39 8.19
C LEU A 157 -15.81 -7.48 8.43
N LYS A 158 -17.01 -8.04 8.54
CA LYS A 158 -18.23 -7.33 8.94
C LYS A 158 -18.58 -7.67 10.38
N LEU A 159 -19.08 -6.70 11.15
CA LEU A 159 -19.63 -6.96 12.48
C LEU A 159 -20.96 -7.72 12.36
N VAL A 160 -21.09 -8.85 13.06
CA VAL A 160 -22.26 -9.76 12.92
C VAL A 160 -23.58 -9.07 13.30
N ASN A 161 -23.55 -8.14 14.27
CA ASN A 161 -24.74 -7.48 14.81
C ASN A 161 -24.81 -5.97 14.48
N ALA A 162 -24.00 -5.48 13.54
CA ALA A 162 -24.07 -4.08 13.14
C ALA A 162 -25.34 -3.83 12.31
N LYS A 163 -25.98 -2.68 12.53
CA LYS A 163 -27.15 -2.23 11.75
C LYS A 163 -26.79 -1.87 10.32
N ASP A 164 -25.54 -1.44 10.10
CA ASP A 164 -25.00 -1.06 8.80
C ASP A 164 -23.95 -2.08 8.31
N ASP A 165 -23.37 -1.87 7.13
CA ASP A 165 -22.20 -2.60 6.61
C ASP A 165 -20.89 -2.21 7.33
N GLU A 166 -20.96 -2.02 8.65
CA GLU A 166 -19.82 -1.65 9.48
C GLU A 166 -18.86 -2.84 9.65
N GLY A 167 -17.58 -2.55 9.45
CA GLY A 167 -16.55 -3.57 9.42
C GLY A 167 -15.14 -3.01 9.37
N PHE A 168 -14.17 -3.91 9.27
CA PHE A 168 -12.75 -3.58 9.22
C PHE A 168 -12.07 -4.33 8.09
N ILE A 169 -11.11 -3.67 7.44
CA ILE A 169 -10.16 -4.34 6.56
C ILE A 169 -8.94 -4.72 7.40
N VAL A 170 -8.61 -6.00 7.43
CA VAL A 170 -7.44 -6.53 8.10
C VAL A 170 -6.46 -6.98 7.04
N ALA A 171 -5.24 -6.44 7.08
CA ALA A 171 -4.17 -6.81 6.18
C ALA A 171 -2.97 -7.31 6.99
N THR A 172 -2.36 -8.40 6.52
CA THR A 172 -1.11 -8.91 7.07
C THR A 172 -0.17 -9.34 5.95
N THR A 173 1.13 -9.21 6.19
CA THR A 173 2.18 -9.51 5.22
C THR A 173 3.49 -9.77 5.94
N HIS A 174 4.34 -10.58 5.30
CA HIS A 174 5.73 -10.76 5.68
C HIS A 174 6.63 -10.26 4.53
N LEU A 175 7.26 -9.11 4.73
CA LEU A 175 8.07 -8.44 3.70
C LEU A 175 9.43 -9.11 3.53
N PHE A 176 10.15 -8.68 2.49
CA PHE A 176 11.48 -9.19 2.20
C PHE A 176 12.46 -8.74 3.29
N TRP A 177 13.24 -9.67 3.84
CA TRP A 177 14.01 -9.45 5.06
C TRP A 177 15.49 -9.13 4.84
N HIS A 178 16.03 -9.33 3.62
CA HIS A 178 17.47 -9.15 3.39
C HIS A 178 17.84 -7.67 3.60
N PRO A 179 18.78 -7.36 4.52
CA PRO A 179 19.07 -5.99 4.95
C PRO A 179 19.85 -5.12 3.94
N ALA A 180 20.10 -5.64 2.73
CA ALA A 180 21.13 -5.23 1.76
C ALA A 180 22.56 -5.64 2.15
#